data_AF-A0A0U3SMS2-F1
#
_entry.id   AF-A0A0U3SMS2-F1
#
_cell.length_a   1.000
_cell.length_b   1.000
_cell.length_c   1.000
_cell.angle_alpha   90.00
_cell.angle_beta   90.00
_cell.angle_gamma   90.00
#
_symmetry.space_group_name_H-M   'P 1'
#
loop_
_entity.id
_entity.type
_entity.pdbx_description
1 polymer ?
#
loop_
_entity_poly.entity_id
_entity_poly.type
_entity_poly.pdbx_seq_one_letter_code
_entity_poly.pdbx_strand_id
1 'polypeptide(L)'
;CHKRFRADHLEEHFEAKHGRLPESQAEIPCPQCGTKGQWTEPRDFNMMLQTHLGPVADDNSLHYLRPETAQGIFVDFAQVQASTRQKPPFGIANIGKSFRNEITPGNFIFRTREFEQMEMEFFVKPGEDEAWHQYWIDARKAWYTDLGIDEENLRLYEHPQEKLSHYSKRTVDIEYKFGFQGSDWGELEGIANRTDYDLSAHAKHSGKDLSY
;
A
#
# COMPACT_ATOMS: atom_id res chain seq x y z
N CYS A 1 5.61 -6.62 -28.77
CA CYS A 1 5.15 -5.22 -28.71
C CYS A 1 5.99 -4.31 -27.80
N HIS A 2 7.13 -4.77 -27.22
CA HIS A 2 8.03 -4.01 -26.32
C HIS A 2 7.37 -3.35 -25.08
N LYS A 3 6.12 -3.70 -24.79
CA LYS A 3 5.39 -3.26 -23.61
C LYS A 3 5.81 -4.09 -22.41
N ARG A 4 5.82 -3.46 -21.23
CA ARG A 4 6.08 -4.11 -19.94
C ARG A 4 4.78 -4.27 -19.20
N PHE A 5 4.61 -5.41 -18.54
CA PHE A 5 3.43 -5.74 -17.74
C PHE A 5 3.89 -6.35 -16.42
N ARG A 6 3.01 -6.27 -15.42
CA ARG A 6 3.18 -6.94 -14.14
C ARG A 6 2.85 -8.43 -14.29
N ALA A 7 3.79 -9.29 -13.93
CA ALA A 7 3.69 -10.73 -14.15
C ALA A 7 2.56 -11.35 -13.33
N ASP A 8 2.47 -10.96 -12.06
CA ASP A 8 1.40 -11.33 -11.12
C ASP A 8 0.01 -10.94 -11.66
N HIS A 9 -0.17 -9.71 -12.16
CA HIS A 9 -1.44 -9.31 -12.76
C HIS A 9 -1.82 -10.14 -13.98
N LEU A 10 -0.84 -10.53 -14.80
CA LEU A 10 -1.08 -11.38 -15.96
C LEU A 10 -1.53 -12.78 -15.55
N GLU A 11 -0.95 -13.33 -14.48
CA GLU A 11 -1.32 -14.62 -13.90
C GLU A 11 -2.72 -14.57 -13.26
N GLU A 12 -3.04 -13.53 -12.49
CA GLU A 12 -4.37 -13.32 -11.90
C GLU A 12 -5.47 -13.20 -12.97
N HIS A 13 -5.21 -12.42 -14.03
CA HIS A 13 -6.15 -12.31 -15.15
C HIS A 13 -6.32 -13.64 -15.90
N PHE A 14 -5.26 -14.43 -16.01
CA PHE A 14 -5.33 -15.76 -16.60
C PHE A 14 -6.17 -16.68 -15.73
N GLU A 15 -5.92 -16.70 -14.42
CA GLU A 15 -6.66 -17.50 -13.45
C GLU A 15 -8.14 -17.16 -13.42
N ALA A 16 -8.49 -15.88 -13.36
CA ALA A 16 -9.88 -15.43 -13.39
C ALA A 16 -10.65 -15.90 -14.64
N LYS A 17 -9.95 -16.03 -15.78
CA LYS A 17 -10.55 -16.46 -17.05
C LYS A 17 -10.59 -17.98 -17.23
N HIS A 18 -9.58 -18.69 -16.73
CA HIS A 18 -9.36 -20.11 -16.99
C HIS A 18 -9.63 -21.02 -15.78
N GLY A 19 -9.85 -20.44 -14.60
CA GLY A 19 -10.09 -21.17 -13.35
C GLY A 19 -8.87 -21.91 -12.81
N ARG A 20 -7.67 -21.60 -13.32
CA ARG A 20 -6.40 -22.16 -12.88
C ARG A 20 -5.25 -21.21 -13.17
N LEU A 21 -4.16 -21.34 -12.41
CA LEU A 21 -2.90 -20.67 -12.70
C LEU A 21 -2.28 -21.17 -14.02
N PRO A 22 -1.53 -20.32 -14.74
CA PRO A 22 -0.80 -20.73 -15.93
C PRO A 22 0.38 -21.64 -15.56
N GLU A 23 0.65 -22.67 -16.37
CA GLU A 23 1.79 -23.57 -16.12
C GLU A 23 3.13 -22.90 -16.41
N SER A 24 3.10 -21.89 -17.30
CA SER A 24 4.25 -21.04 -17.60
C SER A 24 3.78 -19.71 -18.16
N GLN A 25 4.61 -18.68 -18.03
CA GLN A 25 4.38 -17.38 -18.64
C GLN A 25 4.13 -17.47 -20.16
N ALA A 26 4.67 -18.48 -20.83
CA ALA A 26 4.46 -18.72 -22.26
C ALA A 26 2.99 -18.98 -22.64
N GLU A 27 2.19 -19.48 -21.69
CA GLU A 27 0.76 -19.75 -21.89
C GLU A 27 -0.07 -18.46 -22.01
N ILE A 28 0.40 -17.39 -21.35
CA ILE A 28 -0.32 -16.14 -21.22
C ILE A 28 -0.17 -15.31 -22.51
N PRO A 29 -1.25 -15.03 -23.26
CA PRO A 29 -1.19 -14.16 -24.42
C PRO A 29 -0.95 -12.70 -24.00
N CYS A 30 -0.11 -11.99 -24.74
CA CYS A 30 0.06 -10.55 -24.56
C CYS A 30 -1.31 -9.83 -24.71
N PRO A 31 -1.79 -9.09 -23.70
CA PRO A 31 -3.09 -8.42 -23.77
C PRO A 31 -3.23 -7.43 -24.93
N GLN A 32 -2.09 -6.90 -25.43
CA GLN A 32 -2.09 -5.87 -26.46
C GLN A 32 -1.93 -6.42 -27.89
N CYS A 33 -1.21 -7.54 -28.08
CA CYS A 33 -0.94 -8.07 -29.43
C CYS A 33 -1.22 -9.56 -29.61
N GLY A 34 -1.69 -10.25 -28.56
CA GLY A 34 -2.07 -11.66 -28.61
C GLY A 34 -0.91 -12.67 -28.72
N THR A 35 0.33 -12.20 -28.92
CA THR A 35 1.51 -13.06 -29.01
C THR A 35 1.73 -13.84 -27.71
N LYS A 36 1.95 -15.16 -27.84
CA LYS A 36 2.26 -16.09 -26.74
C LYS A 36 3.73 -16.51 -26.79
N GLY A 37 4.29 -16.94 -25.66
CA GLY A 37 5.62 -17.54 -25.61
C GLY A 37 6.80 -16.61 -25.92
N GLN A 38 6.59 -15.29 -25.97
CA GLN A 38 7.63 -14.29 -26.28
C GLN A 38 7.86 -13.33 -25.11
N TRP A 39 7.60 -13.79 -23.89
CA TRP A 39 7.91 -13.06 -22.67
C TRP A 39 9.38 -13.23 -22.31
N THR A 40 9.99 -12.17 -21.81
CA THR A 40 11.29 -12.27 -21.13
C THR A 40 11.08 -12.76 -19.70
N GLU A 41 12.11 -13.35 -19.10
CA GLU A 41 12.09 -13.71 -17.68
C GLU A 41 11.64 -12.54 -16.80
N PRO A 42 10.72 -12.78 -15.83
CA PRO A 42 10.33 -11.79 -14.84
C PRO A 42 11.56 -11.23 -14.11
N ARG A 43 11.51 -9.93 -13.80
CA ARG A 43 12.55 -9.24 -13.04
C ARG A 43 11.92 -8.34 -12.03
N ASP A 44 12.57 -8.22 -10.88
CA ASP A 44 12.18 -7.26 -9.87
C ASP A 44 12.35 -5.85 -10.40
N PHE A 45 11.33 -5.03 -10.17
CA PHE A 45 11.31 -3.64 -10.57
C PHE A 45 10.99 -2.79 -9.35
N ASN A 46 11.94 -1.93 -8.95
CA ASN A 46 11.72 -1.00 -7.85
C ASN A 46 10.67 0.04 -8.26
N MET A 47 9.56 0.08 -7.52
CA MET A 47 8.46 1.02 -7.75
C MET A 47 8.70 2.39 -7.13
N MET A 48 9.81 2.63 -6.43
CA MET A 48 10.13 3.97 -5.94
C MET A 48 10.74 4.82 -7.05
N LEU A 49 10.36 6.10 -7.11
CA LEU A 49 10.96 7.07 -8.03
C LEU A 49 12.27 7.59 -7.44
N GLN A 50 13.35 7.43 -8.21
CA GLN A 50 14.69 7.88 -7.86
C GLN A 50 14.95 9.30 -8.38
N THR A 51 15.71 10.08 -7.61
CA THR A 51 16.22 11.39 -7.98
C THR A 51 17.61 11.60 -7.36
N HIS A 52 18.34 12.60 -7.84
CA HIS A 52 19.63 13.00 -7.24
C HIS A 52 19.50 14.39 -6.61
N LEU A 53 19.92 14.52 -5.35
CA LEU A 53 19.93 15.77 -4.62
C LEU A 53 21.35 16.35 -4.59
N GLY A 54 21.54 17.51 -5.22
CA GLY A 54 22.83 18.19 -5.29
C GLY A 54 23.28 18.47 -6.73
N PRO A 55 24.41 19.17 -6.91
CA PRO A 55 24.88 19.57 -8.24
C PRO A 55 25.47 18.42 -9.07
N VAL A 56 25.86 17.31 -8.43
CA VAL A 56 26.48 16.16 -9.08
C VAL A 56 25.62 14.94 -8.81
N ALA A 57 25.24 14.24 -9.87
CA ALA A 57 24.52 12.97 -9.79
C ALA A 57 25.53 11.84 -9.55
N ASP A 58 25.72 11.48 -8.29
CA ASP A 58 26.48 10.33 -7.82
C ASP A 58 25.67 9.46 -6.82
N ASP A 59 26.23 8.34 -6.38
CA ASP A 59 25.55 7.44 -5.44
C ASP A 59 25.26 8.09 -4.07
N ASN A 60 26.07 9.08 -3.65
CA ASN A 60 25.85 9.81 -2.39
C ASN A 60 24.68 10.80 -2.48
N SER A 61 24.36 11.24 -3.70
CA SER A 61 23.22 12.12 -3.99
C SER A 61 21.92 11.37 -4.24
N LEU A 62 21.93 10.03 -4.29
CA LEU A 62 20.72 9.24 -4.58
C LEU A 62 19.66 9.40 -3.49
N HIS A 63 18.48 9.88 -3.88
CA HIS A 63 17.31 10.05 -3.04
C HIS A 63 16.07 9.47 -3.73
N TYR A 64 15.01 9.31 -2.95
CA TYR A 64 13.74 8.77 -3.43
C TYR A 64 12.62 9.75 -3.14
N LEU A 65 11.69 9.86 -4.09
CA LEU A 65 10.38 10.42 -3.78
C LEU A 65 9.61 9.36 -2.98
N ARG A 66 9.05 9.77 -1.84
CA ARG A 66 8.38 8.86 -0.92
C ARG A 66 7.21 8.13 -1.61
N PRO A 67 7.11 6.79 -1.46
CA PRO A 67 6.00 6.01 -2.03
C PRO A 67 4.74 5.99 -1.16
N GLU A 68 4.84 6.53 0.06
CA GLU A 68 3.81 6.66 1.09
C GLU A 68 4.12 7.84 2.03
N THR A 69 3.18 8.26 2.87
CA THR A 69 3.37 9.36 3.82
C THR A 69 3.75 8.88 5.24
N ALA A 70 3.45 7.63 5.58
CA ALA A 70 3.69 6.97 6.86
C ALA A 70 5.14 7.11 7.37
N GLN A 71 6.14 6.95 6.50
CA GLN A 71 7.56 6.99 6.91
C GLN A 71 7.96 8.30 7.61
N GLY A 72 7.36 9.43 7.20
CA GLY A 72 7.62 10.72 7.87
C GLY A 72 7.12 10.72 9.32
N ILE A 73 5.97 10.08 9.56
CA ILE A 73 5.37 9.99 10.90
C ILE A 73 6.27 9.19 11.84
N PHE A 74 6.83 8.06 11.38
CA PHE A 74 7.73 7.24 12.19
C PHE A 74 9.05 7.96 12.53
N VAL A 75 9.62 8.69 11.58
CA VAL A 75 10.85 9.48 11.80
C VAL A 75 10.63 10.58 12.84
N ASP A 76 9.47 11.23 12.84
CA ASP A 76 9.14 12.32 13.75
C ASP A 76 8.45 11.89 15.05
N PHE A 77 8.18 10.59 15.23
CA PHE A 77 7.45 10.03 16.37
C PHE A 77 7.90 10.60 17.72
N ALA A 78 9.20 10.49 18.04
CA ALA A 78 9.75 10.92 19.33
C ALA A 78 9.61 12.45 19.54
N GLN A 79 9.74 13.24 18.47
CA GLN A 79 9.63 14.70 18.53
C GLN A 79 8.16 15.11 18.77
N VAL A 80 7.23 14.46 18.06
CA VAL A 80 5.79 14.70 18.24
C VAL A 80 5.34 14.27 19.63
N GLN A 81 5.75 13.08 20.09
CA GLN A 81 5.40 12.58 21.42
C GLN A 81 5.93 13.52 22.52
N ALA A 82 7.18 13.95 22.45
CA ALA A 82 7.78 14.83 23.44
C ALA A 82 7.15 16.23 23.46
N SER A 83 6.87 16.81 22.29
CA SER A 83 6.30 18.16 22.19
C SER A 83 4.82 18.21 22.59
N THR A 84 4.05 17.18 22.27
CA THR A 84 2.61 17.10 22.61
C THR A 84 2.34 16.47 23.97
N ARG A 85 3.35 15.83 24.58
CA ARG A 85 3.26 15.10 25.87
C ARG A 85 2.20 14.01 25.88
N GLN A 86 1.89 13.45 24.72
CA GLN A 86 0.94 12.35 24.57
C GLN A 86 1.53 11.03 25.06
N LYS A 87 0.66 10.17 25.57
CA LYS A 87 0.97 8.76 25.86
C LYS A 87 0.00 7.89 25.06
N PRO A 88 0.41 6.70 24.61
CA PRO A 88 -0.50 5.78 23.94
C PRO A 88 -1.75 5.51 24.80
N PRO A 89 -2.95 5.46 24.16
CA PRO A 89 -3.16 5.52 22.71
C PRO A 89 -3.16 6.95 22.15
N PHE A 90 -2.44 7.19 21.04
CA PHE A 90 -2.52 8.45 20.30
C PHE A 90 -2.18 8.25 18.82
N GLY A 91 -2.69 9.12 17.96
CA GLY A 91 -2.42 9.08 16.52
C GLY A 91 -1.67 10.30 16.01
N ILE A 92 -0.90 10.10 14.94
CA ILE A 92 -0.32 11.17 14.13
C ILE A 92 -0.86 10.98 12.71
N ALA A 93 -1.50 12.01 12.16
CA ALA A 93 -2.08 11.97 10.82
C ALA A 93 -1.35 12.92 9.87
N ASN A 94 -1.27 12.54 8.60
CA ASN A 94 -0.68 13.33 7.54
C ASN A 94 -1.51 13.24 6.27
N ILE A 95 -1.56 14.35 5.53
CA ILE A 95 -2.13 14.40 4.18
C ILE A 95 -1.02 14.91 3.27
N GLY A 96 -0.72 14.17 2.21
CA GLY A 96 0.30 14.63 1.28
C GLY A 96 0.46 13.75 0.06
N LYS A 97 1.33 14.24 -0.83
CA LYS A 97 1.67 13.54 -2.07
C LYS A 97 2.58 12.35 -1.82
N SER A 98 2.35 11.30 -2.60
CA SER A 98 3.15 10.09 -2.69
C SER A 98 3.35 9.72 -4.15
N PHE A 99 4.45 8.99 -4.41
CA PHE A 99 4.89 8.70 -5.76
C PHE A 99 5.21 7.22 -5.96
N ARG A 100 4.58 6.59 -6.96
CA ARG A 100 4.85 5.19 -7.33
C ARG A 100 5.19 5.12 -8.82
N ASN A 101 6.28 4.46 -9.16
CA ASN A 101 6.77 4.28 -10.52
C ASN A 101 5.97 3.21 -11.26
N GLU A 102 4.67 3.46 -11.44
CA GLU A 102 3.73 2.51 -12.01
C GLU A 102 4.10 2.16 -13.47
N ILE A 103 4.13 0.84 -13.76
CA ILE A 103 4.57 0.28 -15.04
C ILE A 103 3.50 0.52 -16.09
N THR A 104 2.23 0.27 -15.75
CA THR A 104 1.09 0.48 -16.65
C THR A 104 0.04 1.35 -15.96
N PRO A 105 0.11 2.68 -16.13
CA PRO A 105 -0.97 3.56 -15.73
C PRO A 105 -2.27 3.13 -16.41
N GLY A 106 -3.38 3.17 -15.68
CA GLY A 106 -4.65 2.59 -16.12
C GLY A 106 -5.81 3.02 -15.23
N ASN A 107 -7.04 2.84 -15.72
CA ASN A 107 -8.27 3.20 -15.02
C ASN A 107 -8.24 4.61 -14.41
N PHE A 108 -7.97 5.64 -15.23
CA PHE A 108 -8.06 7.06 -14.83
C PHE A 108 -7.30 7.38 -13.53
N ILE A 109 -7.99 7.59 -12.41
CA ILE A 109 -7.40 7.94 -11.11
C ILE A 109 -6.86 6.74 -10.31
N PHE A 110 -7.16 5.50 -10.68
CA PHE A 110 -6.81 4.32 -9.89
C PHE A 110 -5.35 3.89 -10.02
N ARG A 111 -4.68 4.24 -11.11
CA ARG A 111 -3.26 3.93 -11.31
C ARG A 111 -2.54 5.12 -11.91
N THR A 112 -2.12 6.02 -11.03
CA THR A 112 -1.29 7.19 -11.34
C THR A 112 0.10 7.03 -10.72
N ARG A 113 1.05 7.87 -11.16
CA ARG A 113 2.41 7.92 -10.58
C ARG A 113 2.54 8.92 -9.43
N GLU A 114 1.61 9.85 -9.35
CA GLU A 114 1.49 10.85 -8.30
C GLU A 114 0.04 10.83 -7.83
N PHE A 115 -0.15 10.77 -6.52
CA PHE A 115 -1.45 10.80 -5.87
C PHE A 115 -1.30 11.37 -4.46
N GLU A 116 -2.41 11.75 -3.85
CA GLU A 116 -2.47 12.21 -2.47
C GLU A 116 -3.04 11.11 -1.59
N GLN A 117 -2.47 10.97 -0.40
CA GLN A 117 -2.95 10.04 0.61
C GLN A 117 -3.29 10.80 1.88
N MET A 118 -4.26 10.27 2.60
CA MET A 118 -4.57 10.62 3.97
C MET A 118 -4.23 9.40 4.82
N GLU A 119 -3.15 9.47 5.59
CA GLU A 119 -2.69 8.36 6.42
C GLU A 119 -2.64 8.79 7.89
N MET A 120 -2.89 7.85 8.77
CA MET A 120 -2.77 8.04 10.21
C MET A 120 -2.13 6.82 10.83
N GLU A 121 -1.04 7.05 11.55
CA GLU A 121 -0.41 6.03 12.39
C GLU A 121 -0.93 6.18 13.80
N PHE A 122 -1.61 5.16 14.31
CA PHE A 122 -2.22 5.15 15.64
C PHE A 122 -1.43 4.23 16.58
N PHE A 123 -0.69 4.83 17.50
CA PHE A 123 0.21 4.14 18.43
C PHE A 123 -0.55 3.69 19.67
N VAL A 124 -0.45 2.42 20.01
CA VAL A 124 -1.22 1.76 21.07
C VAL A 124 -0.32 0.85 21.90
N LYS A 125 -0.71 0.54 23.13
CA LYS A 125 0.06 -0.40 23.94
C LYS A 125 -0.06 -1.81 23.38
N PRO A 126 1.01 -2.62 23.39
CA PRO A 126 0.94 -4.03 23.03
C PRO A 126 -0.16 -4.76 23.82
N GLY A 127 -1.00 -5.52 23.13
CA GLY A 127 -2.14 -6.22 23.72
C GLY A 127 -3.47 -5.45 23.68
N GLU A 128 -3.45 -4.15 23.38
CA GLU A 128 -4.66 -3.37 23.09
C GLU A 128 -4.90 -3.21 21.57
N ASP A 129 -3.99 -3.71 20.73
CA ASP A 129 -3.94 -3.48 19.28
C ASP A 129 -5.15 -4.01 18.53
N GLU A 130 -5.66 -5.19 18.89
CA GLU A 130 -6.81 -5.80 18.21
C GLU A 130 -8.10 -5.01 18.42
N ALA A 131 -8.32 -4.53 19.64
CA ALA A 131 -9.50 -3.72 19.97
C ALA A 131 -9.47 -2.38 19.25
N TRP A 132 -8.31 -1.73 19.22
CA TRP A 132 -8.14 -0.46 18.48
C TRP A 132 -8.21 -0.64 16.97
N HIS A 133 -7.71 -1.76 16.44
CA HIS A 133 -7.82 -2.09 15.01
C HIS A 133 -9.28 -2.25 14.61
N GLN A 134 -10.07 -3.01 15.38
CA GLN A 134 -11.51 -3.15 15.12
C GLN A 134 -12.25 -1.82 15.25
N TYR A 135 -11.94 -1.02 16.28
CA TYR A 135 -12.50 0.33 16.42
C TYR A 135 -12.27 1.20 15.18
N TRP A 136 -11.04 1.20 14.64
CA TRP A 136 -10.73 2.02 13.45
C TRP A 136 -11.40 1.49 12.19
N ILE A 137 -11.52 0.17 12.00
CA ILE A 137 -12.29 -0.39 10.89
C ILE A 137 -13.73 0.14 10.92
N ASP A 138 -14.39 0.04 12.07
CA ASP A 138 -15.78 0.45 12.23
C ASP A 138 -15.94 1.97 12.07
N ALA A 139 -15.03 2.75 12.67
CA ALA A 139 -15.04 4.20 12.59
C ALA A 139 -14.81 4.71 11.16
N ARG A 140 -13.88 4.11 10.42
CA ARG A 140 -13.57 4.50 9.03
C ARG A 140 -14.68 4.08 8.07
N LYS A 141 -15.28 2.90 8.24
CA LYS A 141 -16.47 2.51 7.48
C LYS A 141 -17.64 3.49 7.72
N ALA A 142 -17.90 3.81 9.00
CA ALA A 142 -18.95 4.76 9.37
C ALA A 142 -18.71 6.16 8.77
N TRP A 143 -17.45 6.60 8.70
CA TRP A 143 -17.10 7.88 8.08
C TRP A 143 -17.50 7.94 6.59
N TYR A 144 -17.29 6.87 5.82
CA TYR A 144 -17.74 6.83 4.43
C TYR A 144 -19.27 6.89 4.29
N THR A 145 -20.00 6.19 5.15
CA THR A 145 -21.47 6.24 5.13
C THR A 145 -22.01 7.60 5.57
N ASP A 146 -21.35 8.27 6.53
CA ASP A 146 -21.71 9.62 6.99
C ASP A 146 -21.49 10.68 5.90
N LEU A 147 -20.50 10.47 5.03
CA LEU A 147 -20.29 11.29 3.83
C LEU A 147 -21.35 11.06 2.73
N GLY A 148 -22.25 10.09 2.91
CA GLY A 148 -23.34 9.79 1.98
C GLY A 148 -23.01 8.70 0.95
N ILE A 149 -21.98 7.88 1.18
CA ILE A 149 -21.76 6.68 0.34
C ILE A 149 -22.78 5.60 0.75
N ASP A 150 -23.50 5.07 -0.25
CA ASP A 150 -24.41 3.95 -0.04
C ASP A 150 -23.66 2.72 0.50
N GLU A 151 -24.11 2.21 1.64
CA GLU A 151 -23.47 1.07 2.32
C GLU A 151 -23.45 -0.19 1.44
N GLU A 152 -24.42 -0.38 0.55
CA GLU A 152 -24.47 -1.50 -0.40
C GLU A 152 -23.29 -1.51 -1.38
N ASN A 153 -22.67 -0.34 -1.62
CA ASN A 153 -21.50 -0.19 -2.48
C ASN A 153 -20.18 -0.28 -1.70
N LEU A 154 -20.22 -0.50 -0.38
CA LEU A 154 -19.06 -0.68 0.47
C LEU A 154 -18.96 -2.12 0.98
N ARG A 155 -17.74 -2.65 1.06
CA ARG A 155 -17.48 -3.89 1.78
C ARG A 155 -16.17 -3.80 2.56
N LEU A 156 -16.09 -4.63 3.60
CA LEU A 156 -14.85 -4.91 4.30
C LEU A 156 -14.23 -6.18 3.68
N TYR A 157 -13.04 -6.05 3.13
CA TYR A 157 -12.28 -7.17 2.58
C TYR A 157 -11.12 -7.52 3.52
N GLU A 158 -11.22 -8.69 4.14
CA GLU A 158 -10.19 -9.23 5.01
C GLU A 158 -9.09 -9.87 4.15
N HIS A 159 -7.84 -9.42 4.32
CA HIS A 159 -6.73 -10.01 3.58
C HIS A 159 -6.48 -11.46 4.04
N PRO A 160 -6.41 -12.43 3.10
CA PRO A 160 -5.97 -13.78 3.41
C PRO A 160 -4.57 -13.77 4.02
N GLN A 161 -4.27 -14.74 4.90
CA GLN A 161 -3.00 -14.78 5.63
C GLN A 161 -1.78 -14.81 4.70
N GLU A 162 -1.90 -15.50 3.57
CA GLU A 162 -0.90 -15.61 2.52
C GLU A 162 -0.67 -14.31 1.73
N LYS A 163 -1.59 -13.34 1.81
CA LYS A 163 -1.51 -12.03 1.14
C LYS A 163 -1.07 -10.91 2.08
N LEU A 164 -0.97 -11.17 3.38
CA LEU A 164 -0.52 -10.17 4.36
C LEU A 164 0.95 -9.82 4.10
N SER A 165 1.27 -8.52 4.17
CA SER A 165 2.64 -8.05 4.30
C SER A 165 3.31 -8.70 5.51
N HIS A 166 4.61 -8.99 5.43
CA HIS A 166 5.36 -9.73 6.48
C HIS A 166 5.35 -9.07 7.87
N TYR A 167 4.97 -7.80 7.95
CA TYR A 167 4.84 -7.02 9.18
C TYR A 167 3.39 -6.78 9.63
N SER A 168 2.39 -7.21 8.85
CA SER A 168 0.98 -7.00 9.20
C SER A 168 0.42 -8.22 9.92
N LYS A 169 -0.11 -8.00 11.13
CA LYS A 169 -0.86 -9.01 11.89
C LYS A 169 -2.27 -9.21 11.31
N ARG A 170 -2.89 -8.14 10.82
CA ARG A 170 -4.24 -8.13 10.23
C ARG A 170 -4.41 -6.89 9.36
N THR A 171 -4.94 -7.05 8.15
CA THR A 171 -5.28 -5.94 7.26
C THR A 171 -6.71 -6.11 6.77
N VAL A 172 -7.49 -5.04 6.85
CA VAL A 172 -8.84 -4.96 6.30
C VAL A 172 -8.92 -3.77 5.38
N ASP A 173 -9.34 -4.01 4.15
CA ASP A 173 -9.59 -2.94 3.19
C ASP A 173 -11.07 -2.57 3.21
N ILE A 174 -11.35 -1.28 3.18
CA ILE A 174 -12.65 -0.76 2.77
C ILE A 174 -12.61 -0.65 1.25
N GLU A 175 -13.41 -1.48 0.59
CA GLU A 175 -13.51 -1.48 -0.87
C GLU A 175 -14.84 -0.90 -1.32
N TYR A 176 -14.82 -0.23 -2.47
CA TYR A 176 -15.99 0.31 -3.14
C TYR A 176 -16.30 -0.42 -4.44
N LYS A 177 -17.58 -0.57 -4.73
CA LYS A 177 -18.09 -1.21 -5.94
C LYS A 177 -18.04 -0.27 -7.14
N PHE A 178 -16.86 -0.14 -7.76
CA PHE A 178 -16.64 0.68 -8.97
C PHE A 178 -17.17 0.05 -10.26
N GLY A 179 -17.45 -1.25 -10.28
CA GLY A 179 -17.91 -1.97 -11.47
C GLY A 179 -16.82 -2.13 -12.53
N PHE A 180 -15.56 -2.37 -12.13
CA PHE A 180 -14.48 -2.61 -13.09
C PHE A 180 -14.66 -3.92 -13.85
N GLN A 181 -14.07 -4.01 -15.03
CA GLN A 181 -14.03 -5.26 -15.79
C GLN A 181 -13.13 -6.28 -15.07
N GLY A 182 -13.72 -7.35 -14.55
CA GLY A 182 -13.02 -8.49 -13.92
C GLY A 182 -13.20 -8.58 -12.41
N SER A 183 -13.23 -7.44 -11.71
CA SER A 183 -13.63 -7.35 -10.31
C SER A 183 -14.48 -6.10 -10.13
N ASP A 184 -15.69 -6.24 -9.59
CA ASP A 184 -16.56 -5.10 -9.34
C ASP A 184 -16.00 -4.14 -8.27
N TRP A 185 -15.02 -4.59 -7.48
CA TRP A 185 -14.54 -3.94 -6.27
C TRP A 185 -13.13 -3.38 -6.44
N GLY A 186 -12.88 -2.22 -5.82
CA GLY A 186 -11.55 -1.63 -5.68
C GLY A 186 -11.36 -0.99 -4.31
N GLU A 187 -10.12 -1.00 -3.83
CA GLU A 187 -9.70 -0.42 -2.55
C GLU A 187 -9.92 1.10 -2.49
N LEU A 188 -10.49 1.57 -1.38
CA LEU A 188 -10.49 2.97 -0.97
C LEU A 188 -9.48 3.27 0.13
N GLU A 189 -9.42 2.39 1.13
CA GLU A 189 -8.61 2.57 2.34
C GLU A 189 -8.25 1.23 2.97
N GLY A 190 -6.95 1.02 3.24
CA GLY A 190 -6.45 -0.12 4.01
C GLY A 190 -6.23 0.23 5.48
N ILE A 191 -6.81 -0.57 6.38
CA ILE A 191 -6.61 -0.46 7.83
C ILE A 191 -5.76 -1.65 8.29
N ALA A 192 -4.48 -1.40 8.56
CA ALA A 192 -3.50 -2.43 8.90
C ALA A 192 -3.03 -2.35 10.36
N ASN A 193 -2.97 -3.49 11.03
CA ASN A 193 -2.28 -3.66 12.31
C ASN A 193 -0.84 -4.14 12.05
N ARG A 194 0.12 -3.22 12.17
CA ARG A 194 1.55 -3.41 11.81
C ARG A 194 2.45 -3.75 13.01
N THR A 195 1.85 -4.09 14.15
CA THR A 195 2.54 -4.34 15.43
C THR A 195 3.50 -3.20 15.81
N ASP A 196 4.75 -3.51 16.12
CA ASP A 196 5.84 -2.59 16.46
C ASP A 196 6.88 -2.47 15.33
N TYR A 197 6.65 -3.11 14.18
CA TYR A 197 7.66 -3.31 13.14
C TYR A 197 8.32 -2.01 12.70
N ASP A 198 7.52 -0.97 12.42
CA ASP A 198 8.02 0.28 11.85
C ASP A 198 8.95 1.04 12.78
N LEU A 199 8.54 1.23 14.04
CA LEU A 199 9.39 1.90 15.04
C LEU A 199 10.61 1.06 15.39
N SER A 200 10.46 -0.27 15.50
CA SER A 200 11.58 -1.18 15.75
C SER A 200 12.60 -1.15 14.61
N ALA A 201 12.15 -1.08 13.36
CA ALA A 201 13.03 -0.95 12.20
C ALA A 201 13.76 0.40 12.20
N HIS A 202 13.06 1.52 12.45
CA HIS A 202 13.68 2.83 12.53
C HIS A 202 14.66 2.96 13.70
N ALA A 203 14.31 2.43 14.87
CA ALA A 203 15.18 2.42 16.04
C ALA A 203 16.49 1.65 15.76
N LYS A 204 16.38 0.46 15.15
CA LYS A 204 17.54 -0.37 14.79
C LYS A 204 18.50 0.31 13.83
N HIS A 205 18.00 0.99 12.80
CA HIS A 205 18.86 1.60 11.77
C HIS A 205 19.36 3.00 12.13
N SER A 206 18.63 3.74 12.97
CA SER A 206 19.04 5.08 13.42
C SER A 206 19.88 5.07 14.70
N GLY A 207 19.80 3.99 15.50
CA GLY A 207 20.41 3.92 16.83
C GLY A 207 19.70 4.76 17.90
N LYS A 208 18.52 5.32 17.59
CA LYS A 208 17.70 6.06 18.56
C LYS A 208 16.67 5.15 19.21
N ASP A 209 16.43 5.37 20.50
CA ASP A 209 15.33 4.70 21.20
C ASP A 209 13.99 5.36 20.82
N LEU A 210 13.07 4.54 20.30
CA LEU A 210 11.71 4.92 19.92
C LEU A 210 10.66 4.13 20.70
N SER A 211 11.05 3.49 21.82
CA SER A 211 10.13 2.80 22.72
C SER A 211 9.22 3.77 23.47
N TYR A 212 8.03 3.30 23.85
CA TYR A 212 7.00 4.10 24.52
C TYR A 212 6.18 3.30 25.53
#